data_AF-A0A7K2LYU7-F1
#
_entry.id   AF-A0A7K2LYU7-F1
#
_cell.length_a   1.000
_cell.length_b   1.000
_cell.length_c   1.000
_cell.angle_alpha   90.00
_cell.angle_beta   90.00
_cell.angle_gamma   90.00
#
_symmetry.space_group_name_H-M   'P 1'
#
loop_
_entity.id
_entity.type
_entity.pdbx_description
1 polymer ?
#
loop_
_entity_poly.entity_id
_entity_poly.type
_entity_poly.pdbx_seq_one_letter_code
_entity_poly.pdbx_strand_id
1 'polypeptide(L)'
;SSAMPHKANPVRSTLIAAAARRAPQLAATLYGSLAAEDERPAGAWHAEWEPLRDLLRLTGGAARDAVELTEGLTVDADAMRAHLDLTHGLIVSERLSAELAAVLGRSRAKELLTELARRAYTEGRSLGELIAEREELKGVELGEATDPTRYTGSAGALTDRALERR
;
A
#
# COMPACT_ATOMS: atom_id res chain seq x y z
N SER A 1 4.84 4.38 27.25
CA SER A 1 6.22 4.08 27.70
C SER A 1 6.65 5.21 28.60
N SER A 2 6.97 4.98 29.87
CA SER A 2 7.28 6.05 30.83
C SER A 2 8.68 6.67 30.64
N ALA A 3 9.57 6.02 29.88
CA ALA A 3 10.97 6.46 29.73
C ALA A 3 11.26 7.28 28.45
N MET A 4 10.35 7.33 27.48
CA MET A 4 10.57 8.02 26.20
C MET A 4 9.34 8.86 25.81
N PRO A 5 9.32 10.16 26.18
CA PRO A 5 8.19 11.05 25.95
C PRO A 5 7.79 11.20 24.47
N HIS A 6 8.75 11.06 23.55
CA HIS A 6 8.54 11.16 22.10
C HIS A 6 8.10 9.84 21.44
N LYS A 7 7.97 8.73 22.20
CA LYS A 7 7.69 7.42 21.60
C LYS A 7 6.22 7.28 21.23
N ALA A 8 5.92 7.48 19.96
CA ALA A 8 4.62 7.17 19.35
C ALA A 8 4.62 5.76 18.75
N ASN A 9 4.09 4.78 19.48
CA ASN A 9 3.94 3.41 18.98
C ASN A 9 2.59 3.25 18.25
N PRO A 10 2.53 2.48 17.15
CA PRO A 10 1.28 2.21 16.44
C PRO A 10 0.46 1.11 17.15
N VAL A 11 0.03 1.37 18.38
CA VAL A 11 -0.58 0.35 19.26
C VAL A 11 -1.88 -0.20 18.67
N ARG A 12 -2.75 0.66 18.14
CA ARG A 12 -4.05 0.23 17.58
C ARG A 12 -3.88 -0.69 16.38
N SER A 13 -3.07 -0.31 15.39
CA SER A 13 -2.81 -1.19 14.23
C SER A 13 -2.11 -2.49 14.65
N THR A 14 -1.28 -2.46 15.69
CA THR A 14 -0.69 -3.67 16.28
C THR A 14 -1.76 -4.61 16.85
N LEU A 15 -2.76 -4.08 17.57
CA LEU A 15 -3.87 -4.85 18.13
C LEU A 15 -4.81 -5.39 17.05
N ILE A 16 -5.16 -4.58 16.04
CA ILE A 16 -5.94 -5.02 14.87
C ILE A 16 -5.23 -6.18 14.17
N ALA A 17 -3.93 -6.06 13.91
CA ALA A 17 -3.14 -7.11 13.28
C ALA A 17 -3.06 -8.37 14.14
N ALA A 18 -3.04 -8.24 15.48
CA ALA A 18 -3.08 -9.38 16.38
C ALA A 18 -4.42 -10.12 16.33
N ALA A 19 -5.55 -9.39 16.29
CA ALA A 19 -6.87 -9.98 16.12
C ALA A 19 -7.00 -10.69 14.77
N ALA A 20 -6.54 -10.07 13.68
CA ALA A 20 -6.56 -10.65 12.33
C ALA A 20 -5.76 -11.96 12.21
N ARG A 21 -4.71 -12.14 13.02
CA ARG A 21 -3.94 -13.39 13.08
C ARG A 21 -4.59 -14.50 13.91
N ARG A 22 -5.52 -14.18 14.81
CA ARG A 22 -6.19 -15.15 15.70
C ARG A 22 -7.58 -15.55 15.21
N ALA A 23 -8.31 -14.61 14.61
CA ALA A 23 -9.69 -14.80 14.19
C ALA A 23 -9.88 -15.98 13.19
N PRO A 24 -9.00 -16.19 12.18
CA PRO A 24 -9.20 -17.26 11.21
C PRO A 24 -9.22 -18.67 11.84
N GLN A 25 -8.38 -18.93 12.84
CA GLN A 25 -8.30 -20.25 13.48
C GLN A 25 -9.51 -20.51 14.38
N LEU A 26 -10.02 -19.49 15.06
CA LEU A 26 -11.27 -19.62 15.83
C LEU A 26 -12.46 -19.87 14.89
N ALA A 27 -12.52 -19.17 13.77
CA ALA A 27 -13.52 -19.41 12.74
C ALA A 27 -13.40 -20.81 12.13
N ALA A 28 -12.18 -21.32 11.93
CA ALA A 28 -11.95 -22.67 11.45
C ALA A 28 -12.46 -23.74 12.44
N THR A 29 -12.33 -23.51 13.75
CA THR A 29 -12.94 -24.39 14.76
C THR A 29 -14.46 -24.43 14.63
N LEU A 30 -15.11 -23.26 14.47
CA LEU A 30 -16.56 -23.20 14.26
C LEU A 30 -16.99 -23.89 12.97
N TYR A 31 -16.21 -23.73 11.89
CA TYR A 31 -16.47 -24.43 10.63
C TYR A 31 -16.32 -25.94 10.78
N GLY A 32 -15.31 -26.41 11.51
CA GLY A 32 -15.12 -27.83 11.83
C GLY A 32 -16.28 -28.42 12.64
N SER A 33 -16.93 -27.62 13.49
CA SER A 33 -18.11 -28.03 14.27
C SER A 33 -19.38 -28.23 13.42
N LEU A 34 -19.40 -27.83 12.14
CA LEU A 34 -20.55 -28.06 11.26
C LEU A 34 -20.82 -29.56 10.99
N ALA A 35 -19.79 -30.40 11.09
CA ALA A 35 -19.94 -31.85 11.05
C ALA A 35 -20.53 -32.35 12.39
N ALA A 36 -21.82 -32.05 12.60
CA ALA A 36 -22.59 -32.47 13.74
C ALA A 36 -23.25 -33.83 13.47
N GLU A 37 -22.90 -34.84 14.28
CA GLU A 37 -23.53 -36.17 14.27
C GLU A 37 -24.86 -36.16 15.02
N ASP A 38 -25.83 -36.93 14.50
CA ASP A 38 -27.17 -37.16 15.07
C ASP A 38 -27.96 -35.87 15.39
N GLU A 39 -28.96 -35.94 16.28
CA GLU A 39 -29.80 -34.80 16.66
C GLU A 39 -29.17 -33.88 17.72
N ARG A 40 -28.09 -34.34 18.39
CA ARG A 40 -27.30 -33.55 19.33
C ARG A 40 -25.86 -34.10 19.42
N PRO A 41 -24.89 -33.48 18.73
CA PRO A 41 -23.54 -34.00 18.66
C PRO A 41 -22.79 -33.89 20.00
N ALA A 42 -22.15 -34.98 20.42
CA ALA A 42 -21.16 -34.94 21.49
C ALA A 42 -19.87 -34.29 20.97
N GLY A 43 -19.34 -33.29 21.68
CA GLY A 43 -18.11 -32.60 21.28
C GLY A 43 -18.32 -31.42 20.32
N ALA A 44 -18.85 -31.62 19.11
CA ALA A 44 -18.94 -30.56 18.08
C ALA A 44 -19.67 -29.31 18.58
N TRP A 45 -20.83 -29.48 19.22
CA TRP A 45 -21.59 -28.39 19.85
C TRP A 45 -20.81 -27.70 20.99
N HIS A 46 -20.08 -28.48 21.79
CA HIS A 46 -19.32 -27.96 22.95
C HIS A 46 -18.08 -27.17 22.49
N ALA A 47 -17.48 -27.56 21.37
CA ALA A 47 -16.32 -26.91 20.77
C ALA A 47 -16.63 -25.51 20.24
N GLU A 48 -17.90 -25.12 20.09
CA GLU A 48 -18.29 -23.80 19.60
C GLU A 48 -18.22 -22.71 20.67
N TRP A 49 -18.44 -23.06 21.95
CA TRP A 49 -18.81 -22.08 22.99
C TRP A 49 -17.71 -21.03 23.24
N GLU A 50 -16.47 -21.48 23.41
CA GLU A 50 -15.34 -20.58 23.63
C GLU A 50 -14.89 -19.89 22.33
N PRO A 51 -14.67 -20.60 21.21
CA PRO A 51 -14.22 -19.97 19.97
C PRO A 51 -15.17 -18.92 19.43
N LEU A 52 -16.49 -19.12 19.54
CA LEU A 52 -17.47 -18.12 19.11
C LEU A 52 -17.36 -16.85 19.93
N ARG A 53 -17.32 -16.96 21.26
CA ARG A 53 -17.18 -15.81 22.16
C ARG A 53 -15.87 -15.08 21.92
N ASP A 54 -14.76 -15.82 21.78
CA ASP A 54 -13.45 -15.24 21.57
C ASP A 54 -13.34 -14.55 20.21
N LEU A 55 -13.93 -15.14 19.16
CA LEU A 55 -14.00 -14.52 17.84
C LEU A 55 -14.78 -13.21 17.88
N LEU A 56 -15.96 -13.19 18.52
CA LEU A 56 -16.75 -11.97 18.70
C LEU A 56 -15.98 -10.90 19.47
N ARG A 57 -15.29 -11.27 20.55
CA ARG A 57 -14.48 -10.36 21.37
C ARG A 57 -13.31 -9.77 20.58
N LEU A 58 -12.59 -10.60 19.81
CA LEU A 58 -11.46 -10.16 19.00
C LEU A 58 -11.89 -9.22 17.88
N THR A 59 -12.93 -9.61 17.13
CA THR A 59 -13.43 -8.79 16.02
C THR A 59 -14.04 -7.49 16.52
N GLY A 60 -14.81 -7.52 17.62
CA GLY A 60 -15.35 -6.32 18.25
C GLY A 60 -14.28 -5.37 18.75
N GLY A 61 -13.23 -5.91 19.39
CA GLY A 61 -12.06 -5.12 19.81
C GLY A 61 -11.31 -4.50 18.62
N ALA A 62 -11.07 -5.28 17.57
CA ALA A 62 -10.42 -4.81 16.35
C ALA A 62 -11.25 -3.73 15.64
N ALA A 63 -12.58 -3.88 15.58
CA ALA A 63 -13.47 -2.89 14.99
C ALA A 63 -13.42 -1.56 15.77
N ARG A 64 -13.49 -1.62 17.11
CA ARG A 64 -13.33 -0.44 17.96
C ARG A 64 -11.96 0.24 17.75
N ASP A 65 -10.89 -0.54 17.78
CA ASP A 65 -9.54 -0.02 17.59
C ASP A 65 -9.35 0.56 16.17
N ALA A 66 -10.03 0.00 15.16
CA ALA A 66 -10.05 0.52 13.80
C ALA A 66 -10.75 1.86 13.69
N VAL A 67 -11.94 2.02 14.30
CA VAL A 67 -12.65 3.31 14.37
C VAL A 67 -11.74 4.37 14.96
N GLU A 68 -11.22 4.13 16.16
CA GLU A 68 -10.37 5.10 16.86
C GLU A 68 -9.05 5.37 16.11
N LEU A 69 -8.50 4.39 15.38
CA LEU A 69 -7.34 4.59 14.51
C LEU A 69 -7.68 5.50 13.34
N THR A 70 -8.80 5.26 12.65
CA THR A 70 -9.19 6.01 11.45
C THR A 70 -9.63 7.44 11.76
N GLU A 71 -10.32 7.66 12.89
CA GLU A 71 -10.74 9.00 13.32
C GLU A 71 -9.56 9.87 13.77
N GLY A 72 -8.55 9.25 14.41
CA GLY A 72 -7.38 9.93 14.94
C GLY A 72 -6.15 9.91 14.03
N LEU A 73 -6.28 9.43 12.78
CA LEU A 73 -5.15 9.30 11.87
C LEU A 73 -4.67 10.67 11.39
N THR A 74 -3.41 11.02 11.68
CA THR A 74 -2.76 12.19 11.12
C THR A 74 -1.98 11.82 9.87
N VAL A 75 -2.26 12.48 8.74
CA VAL A 75 -1.54 12.32 7.47
C VAL A 75 -0.53 13.45 7.31
N ASP A 76 0.73 13.10 7.04
CA ASP A 76 1.78 14.05 6.70
C ASP A 76 2.00 14.06 5.19
N ALA A 77 1.30 14.98 4.50
CA ALA A 77 1.36 15.09 3.04
C ALA A 77 2.74 15.55 2.53
N ASP A 78 3.45 16.35 3.32
CA ASP A 78 4.78 16.85 2.96
C ASP A 78 5.81 15.71 3.00
N ALA A 79 5.75 14.87 4.05
CA ALA A 79 6.54 13.65 4.11
C ALA A 79 6.21 12.68 2.96
N MET A 80 4.93 12.50 2.64
CA MET A 80 4.53 11.70 1.48
C MET A 80 5.13 12.25 0.17
N ARG A 81 5.08 13.57 -0.04
CA ARG A 81 5.66 14.21 -1.23
C ARG A 81 7.17 14.05 -1.29
N ALA A 82 7.87 14.26 -0.16
CA ALA A 82 9.32 14.07 -0.08
C ALA A 82 9.72 12.62 -0.33
N HIS A 83 8.92 11.65 0.12
CA HIS A 83 9.18 10.23 -0.13
C HIS A 83 9.10 9.84 -1.61
N LEU A 84 8.33 10.56 -2.44
CA LEU A 84 8.31 10.34 -3.89
C LEU A 84 9.68 10.62 -4.54
N ASP A 85 10.47 11.51 -3.95
CA ASP A 85 11.79 11.91 -4.47
C ASP A 85 12.92 10.96 -4.02
N LEU A 86 12.67 10.03 -3.08
CA LEU A 86 13.69 9.09 -2.57
C LEU A 86 14.29 8.19 -3.65
N THR A 87 13.57 8.01 -4.76
CA THR A 87 14.03 7.19 -5.89
C THR A 87 14.62 8.03 -7.02
N HIS A 88 14.83 9.34 -6.80
CA HIS A 88 15.37 10.26 -7.80
C HIS A 88 14.59 10.23 -9.14
N GLY A 89 13.26 10.09 -9.07
CA GLY A 89 12.39 10.02 -10.25
C GLY A 89 12.28 8.63 -10.92
N LEU A 90 12.98 7.60 -10.42
CA LEU A 90 12.87 6.24 -10.96
C LEU A 90 11.47 5.64 -10.82
N ILE A 91 10.68 6.10 -9.85
CA ILE A 91 9.29 5.66 -9.62
C ILE A 91 8.36 5.93 -10.81
N VAL A 92 8.67 6.89 -11.69
CA VAL A 92 7.91 7.19 -12.92
C VAL A 92 8.54 6.65 -14.20
N SER A 93 9.53 5.75 -14.08
CA SER A 93 10.25 5.18 -15.24
C SER A 93 9.34 4.48 -16.26
N GLU A 94 8.24 3.88 -15.82
CA GLU A 94 7.25 3.28 -16.73
C GLU A 94 6.61 4.34 -17.64
N ARG A 95 6.13 5.46 -17.06
CA ARG A 95 5.54 6.58 -17.82
C ARG A 95 6.56 7.12 -18.81
N LEU A 96 7.78 7.38 -18.34
CA LEU A 96 8.86 7.87 -19.19
C LEU A 96 9.17 6.89 -20.33
N SER A 97 9.07 5.58 -20.10
CA SER A 97 9.27 4.56 -21.14
C SER A 97 8.21 4.66 -22.23
N ALA A 98 6.95 4.86 -21.87
CA ALA A 98 5.87 5.02 -22.83
C ALA A 98 6.02 6.31 -23.66
N GLU A 99 6.28 7.44 -23.00
CA GLU A 99 6.46 8.75 -23.65
C GLU A 99 7.68 8.75 -24.57
N LEU A 100 8.82 8.24 -24.09
CA LEU A 100 10.04 8.16 -24.89
C LEU A 100 9.91 7.16 -26.04
N ALA A 101 9.16 6.07 -25.87
CA ALA A 101 8.92 5.12 -26.95
C ALA A 101 8.11 5.73 -28.12
N ALA A 102 7.24 6.71 -27.84
CA ALA A 102 6.50 7.43 -28.88
C ALA A 102 7.41 8.32 -29.73
N VAL A 103 8.53 8.81 -29.16
CA VAL A 103 9.47 9.72 -29.84
C VAL A 103 10.67 8.98 -30.45
N LEU A 104 11.28 8.06 -29.70
CA LEU A 104 12.53 7.39 -30.07
C LEU A 104 12.33 5.96 -30.61
N GLY A 105 11.13 5.40 -30.46
CA GLY A 105 10.87 3.98 -30.66
C GLY A 105 11.22 3.13 -29.43
N ARG A 106 10.53 1.99 -29.29
CA ARG A 106 10.56 1.17 -28.06
C ARG A 106 11.96 0.67 -27.67
N SER A 107 12.77 0.19 -28.64
CA SER A 107 14.11 -0.34 -28.34
C SER A 107 15.01 0.74 -27.77
N ARG A 108 15.07 1.88 -28.47
CA ARG A 108 15.93 3.00 -28.07
C ARG A 108 15.50 3.61 -26.75
N ALA A 109 14.20 3.80 -26.54
CA ALA A 109 13.66 4.31 -25.27
C ALA A 109 14.03 3.40 -24.09
N LYS A 110 13.92 2.08 -24.26
CA LYS A 110 14.30 1.09 -23.23
C LYS A 110 15.79 1.12 -22.93
N GLU A 111 16.63 1.11 -23.96
CA GLU A 111 18.10 1.18 -23.81
C GLU A 111 18.51 2.46 -23.07
N LEU A 112 17.97 3.60 -23.50
CA LEU A 112 18.22 4.90 -22.91
C LEU A 112 17.81 4.94 -21.43
N LEU A 113 16.57 4.58 -21.11
CA LEU A 113 16.11 4.59 -19.72
C LEU A 113 16.87 3.61 -18.83
N THR A 114 17.28 2.46 -19.35
CA THR A 114 18.09 1.49 -18.59
C THR A 114 19.44 2.11 -18.24
N GLU A 115 20.08 2.79 -19.19
CA GLU A 115 21.34 3.50 -18.99
C GLU A 115 21.18 4.61 -17.94
N LEU A 116 20.18 5.48 -18.12
CA LEU A 116 19.96 6.64 -17.24
C LEU A 116 19.48 6.23 -15.85
N ALA A 117 18.68 5.17 -15.72
CA ALA A 117 18.24 4.67 -14.43
C ALA A 117 19.42 4.13 -13.61
N ARG A 118 20.35 3.42 -14.25
CA ARG A 118 21.60 2.98 -13.62
C ARG A 118 22.41 4.17 -13.14
N ARG A 119 22.53 5.21 -13.97
CA ARG A 119 23.26 6.45 -13.61
C ARG A 119 22.59 7.20 -12.47
N ALA A 120 21.26 7.36 -12.48
CA ALA A 120 20.51 8.00 -11.40
C ALA A 120 20.79 7.33 -10.05
N TYR A 121 20.80 5.99 -10.04
CA TYR A 121 21.11 5.21 -8.84
C TYR A 121 22.57 5.34 -8.40
N THR A 122 23.54 5.24 -9.31
CA THR A 122 24.97 5.27 -8.96
C THR A 122 25.50 6.66 -8.66
N GLU A 123 24.97 7.69 -9.32
CA GLU A 123 25.42 9.09 -9.20
C GLU A 123 24.58 9.89 -8.19
N GLY A 124 23.44 9.35 -7.73
CA GLY A 124 22.52 10.05 -6.83
C GLY A 124 21.85 11.27 -7.47
N ARG A 125 21.67 11.23 -8.80
CA ARG A 125 21.14 12.34 -9.61
C ARG A 125 19.71 12.06 -10.04
N SER A 126 18.94 13.13 -10.26
CA SER A 126 17.56 12.99 -10.75
C SER A 126 17.54 12.40 -12.16
N LEU A 127 16.66 11.43 -12.40
CA LEU A 127 16.41 10.89 -13.73
C LEU A 127 15.99 12.01 -14.72
N GLY A 128 15.23 13.01 -14.26
CA GLY A 128 14.83 14.15 -15.07
C GLY A 128 16.01 15.02 -15.52
N GLU A 129 16.98 15.26 -14.64
CA GLU A 129 18.22 15.98 -14.98
C GLU A 129 19.04 15.22 -16.03
N LEU A 130 19.20 13.91 -15.83
CA LEU A 130 19.95 13.04 -16.74
C LEU A 130 19.28 12.93 -18.12
N ILE A 131 17.95 12.98 -18.18
CA ILE A 131 17.17 13.02 -19.42
C ILE A 131 17.38 14.35 -20.14
N ALA A 132 17.35 15.48 -19.41
CA ALA A 132 17.52 16.81 -19.98
C ALA A 132 18.91 17.05 -20.61
N GLU A 133 19.93 16.30 -20.16
CA GLU A 133 21.28 16.33 -20.74
C GLU A 133 21.40 15.61 -22.09
N ARG A 134 20.39 14.84 -22.51
CA ARG A 134 20.46 14.04 -23.73
C ARG A 134 20.14 14.89 -24.95
N GLU A 135 21.13 15.02 -25.84
CA GLU A 135 20.98 15.74 -27.11
C GLU A 135 19.83 15.20 -27.95
N GLU A 136 19.64 13.87 -27.95
CA GLU A 136 18.56 13.18 -28.69
C GLU A 136 17.15 13.50 -28.17
N LEU A 137 17.03 14.19 -27.02
CA LEU A 137 15.77 14.62 -26.40
C LEU A 137 15.62 16.14 -26.31
N LYS A 138 16.52 16.92 -26.91
CA LYS A 138 16.36 18.38 -26.98
C LYS A 138 15.05 18.74 -27.69
N GLY A 139 14.23 19.54 -27.00
CA GLY A 139 12.91 19.98 -27.50
C GLY A 139 11.77 19.01 -27.23
N VAL A 140 12.01 17.89 -26.55
CA VAL A 140 10.95 16.99 -26.06
C VAL A 140 10.49 17.45 -24.68
N GLU A 141 9.24 17.89 -24.57
CA GLU A 141 8.64 18.33 -23.30
C GLU A 141 8.31 17.14 -22.41
N LEU A 142 9.23 16.79 -21.49
CA LEU A 142 9.07 15.69 -20.53
C LEU A 142 8.85 16.16 -19.08
N GLY A 143 8.79 17.48 -18.83
CA GLY A 143 8.73 18.04 -17.48
C GLY A 143 7.62 17.42 -16.62
N GLU A 144 6.40 17.37 -17.14
CA GLU A 144 5.27 16.75 -16.45
C GLU A 144 5.36 15.23 -16.33
N ALA A 145 6.10 14.57 -17.23
CA ALA A 145 6.31 13.12 -17.20
C ALA A 145 7.27 12.68 -16.08
N THR A 146 8.13 13.60 -15.61
CA THR A 146 9.06 13.35 -14.50
C THR A 146 8.45 13.59 -13.12
N ASP A 147 7.27 14.22 -13.03
CA ASP A 147 6.57 14.49 -11.77
C ASP A 147 5.71 13.29 -11.33
N PRO A 148 6.06 12.60 -10.21
CA PRO A 148 5.30 11.45 -9.71
C PRO A 148 3.87 11.79 -9.29
N THR A 149 3.58 13.04 -8.95
CA THR A 149 2.24 13.47 -8.55
C THR A 149 1.26 13.49 -9.73
N ARG A 150 1.77 13.51 -10.96
CA ARG A 150 0.99 13.50 -12.21
C ARG A 150 0.75 12.10 -12.77
N TYR A 151 1.19 11.05 -12.07
CA TYR A 151 1.08 9.67 -12.53
C TYR A 151 0.38 8.74 -11.51
N THR A 152 -0.78 9.19 -11.01
CA THR A 152 -1.59 8.44 -10.03
C THR A 152 -2.66 7.56 -10.68
N GLY A 153 -2.71 7.50 -12.02
CA GLY A 153 -3.62 6.66 -12.79
C GLY A 153 -5.09 6.90 -12.42
N SER A 154 -5.81 5.82 -12.07
CA SER A 154 -7.23 5.89 -11.71
C SER A 154 -7.49 6.13 -10.22
N ALA A 155 -6.49 6.58 -9.43
CA ALA A 155 -6.64 6.74 -7.99
C ALA A 155 -7.84 7.61 -7.58
N GLY A 156 -8.06 8.74 -8.26
CA GLY A 156 -9.23 9.61 -8.04
C GLY A 156 -10.54 8.88 -8.32
N ALA A 157 -10.70 8.37 -9.55
CA ALA A 157 -11.92 7.67 -9.96
C ALA A 157 -12.25 6.43 -9.09
N LEU A 158 -11.24 5.71 -8.60
CA LEU A 158 -11.44 4.57 -7.70
C LEU A 158 -11.90 5.03 -6.30
N THR A 159 -11.38 6.16 -5.81
CA THR A 159 -11.82 6.79 -4.56
C THR A 159 -13.27 7.25 -4.67
N ASP A 160 -13.62 7.97 -5.74
CA ASP A 160 -14.98 8.44 -5.98
C ASP A 160 -15.96 7.26 -6.01
N ARG A 161 -15.62 6.20 -6.76
CA ARG A 161 -16.43 4.98 -6.81
C ARG A 161 -16.58 4.30 -5.44
N ALA A 162 -15.58 4.36 -4.57
CA ALA A 162 -15.68 3.80 -3.23
C ALA A 162 -16.63 4.61 -2.33
N LEU A 163 -16.62 5.95 -2.46
CA LEU A 163 -17.48 6.86 -1.71
C LEU A 163 -18.94 6.85 -2.20
N GLU A 164 -19.17 6.58 -3.48
CA GLU A 164 -20.50 6.57 -4.09
C GLU A 164 -21.22 5.21 -3.99
N ARG A 165 -20.52 4.15 -3.52
CA ARG A 165 -21.14 2.84 -3.29
C ARG A 165 -22.19 2.94 -2.18
N ARG A 166 -23.46 2.75 -2.57
CA ARG A 166 -24.60 2.54 -1.68
C ARG A 166 -24.76 1.08 -1.31
#